data_AF-A0A2V7UJB5-F1
#
_entry.id   AF-A0A2V7UJB5-F1
#
_cell.length_a   1.000
_cell.length_b   1.000
_cell.length_c   1.000
_cell.angle_alpha   90.00
_cell.angle_beta   90.00
_cell.angle_gamma   90.00
#
_symmetry.space_group_name_H-M   'P 1'
#
loop_
_entity.id
_entity.type
_entity.pdbx_description
1 polymer ?
#
loop_
_entity_poly.entity_id
_entity_poly.type
_entity_poly.pdbx_seq_one_letter_code
_entity_poly.pdbx_strand_id
1 'polypeptide(L)'
;MASADQLICAAISERRLVTFILDGFRRIAEPHDYGIIDGVARLFFYQVGGESRSGRPVGWRWGVLSRISGLRILSDTFPGSRAVPSGRHIHWDTLMATVSTRPTSRG
;
A
#
# COMPACT_ATOMS: atom_id res chain seq x y z
N MET A 1 -6.61 6.16 19.46
CA MET A 1 -6.83 6.03 18.00
C MET A 1 -5.61 5.36 17.40
N ALA A 2 -5.77 4.38 16.51
CA ALA A 2 -4.63 3.74 15.85
C ALA A 2 -3.93 4.72 14.89
N SER A 3 -2.60 4.66 14.79
CA SER A 3 -1.82 5.47 13.86
C SER A 3 -2.01 4.99 12.40
N ALA A 4 -1.62 5.84 11.45
CA ALA A 4 -1.67 5.45 10.04
C ALA A 4 -0.79 4.23 9.74
N ASP A 5 0.39 4.15 10.35
CA ASP A 5 1.27 2.97 10.31
C ASP A 5 0.55 1.70 10.75
N GLN A 6 -0.11 1.74 11.91
CA GLN A 6 -0.81 0.59 12.47
C GLN A 6 -1.95 0.12 11.55
N LEU A 7 -2.70 1.07 10.99
CA LEU A 7 -3.78 0.76 10.05
C LEU A 7 -3.26 0.15 8.75
N ILE A 8 -2.14 0.64 8.21
CA ILE A 8 -1.54 0.07 7.00
C ILE A 8 -1.01 -1.33 7.26
N CYS A 9 -0.27 -1.54 8.37
CA CYS A 9 0.25 -2.85 8.73
C CYS A 9 -0.88 -3.87 8.92
N ALA A 10 -1.97 -3.49 9.60
CA ALA A 10 -3.15 -4.34 9.76
C ALA A 10 -3.80 -4.66 8.40
N ALA A 11 -4.01 -3.64 7.56
CA ALA A 11 -4.62 -3.85 6.25
C ALA A 11 -3.78 -4.75 5.32
N ILE A 12 -2.45 -4.65 5.37
CA ILE A 12 -1.55 -5.54 4.62
C ILE A 12 -1.64 -6.97 5.16
N SER A 13 -1.54 -7.15 6.48
CA SER A 13 -1.60 -8.47 7.13
C SER A 13 -2.92 -9.19 6.86
N GLU A 14 -4.03 -8.45 6.89
CA GLU A 14 -5.38 -8.98 6.69
C GLU A 14 -5.81 -8.96 5.22
N ARG A 15 -4.99 -8.42 4.31
CA ARG A 15 -5.30 -8.21 2.90
C ARG A 15 -6.62 -7.46 2.68
N ARG A 16 -6.82 -6.39 3.44
CA ARG A 16 -8.00 -5.52 3.40
C ARG A 16 -7.73 -4.32 2.50
N LEU A 17 -8.75 -3.92 1.73
CA LEU A 17 -8.70 -2.66 1.00
C LEU A 17 -8.63 -1.48 1.96
N VAL A 18 -7.99 -0.40 1.53
CA VAL A 18 -7.98 0.87 2.24
C VAL A 18 -8.55 1.98 1.38
N THR A 19 -9.14 2.98 2.03
CA THR A 19 -9.45 4.27 1.42
C THR A 19 -8.74 5.40 2.15
N PHE A 20 -8.27 6.38 1.40
CA PHE A 20 -7.59 7.55 1.93
C PHE A 20 -7.61 8.69 0.91
N ILE A 21 -7.25 9.89 1.34
CA ILE A 21 -6.95 11.02 0.47
C ILE A 21 -5.43 11.08 0.27
N LEU A 22 -5.02 11.17 -0.99
CA LEU A 22 -3.63 11.45 -1.37
C LEU A 22 -3.64 12.59 -2.39
N ASP A 23 -2.98 13.69 -2.03
CA ASP A 23 -2.88 14.88 -2.88
C ASP A 23 -4.24 15.45 -3.30
N GLY A 24 -5.20 15.44 -2.37
CA GLY A 24 -6.55 15.98 -2.58
C GLY A 24 -7.52 15.02 -3.29
N PHE A 25 -7.10 13.80 -3.63
CA PHE A 25 -7.96 12.84 -4.31
C PHE A 25 -8.20 11.59 -3.49
N ARG A 26 -9.44 11.11 -3.49
CA ARG A 26 -9.80 9.86 -2.83
C ARG A 26 -9.24 8.66 -3.58
N ARG A 27 -8.62 7.72 -2.86
CA ARG A 27 -8.12 6.45 -3.37
C ARG A 27 -8.88 5.29 -2.74
N ILE A 28 -9.05 4.22 -3.51
CA ILE A 28 -9.38 2.88 -3.01
C ILE A 28 -8.26 1.97 -3.51
N ALA A 29 -7.58 1.30 -2.58
CA ALA A 29 -6.30 0.68 -2.85
C ALA A 29 -6.11 -0.64 -2.12
N GLU A 30 -5.37 -1.53 -2.77
CA GLU A 30 -4.75 -2.73 -2.20
C GLU A 30 -3.36 -2.34 -1.69
N PRO A 31 -3.14 -2.23 -0.37
CA PRO A 31 -1.81 -1.96 0.17
C PRO A 31 -0.96 -3.22 0.03
N HIS A 32 0.21 -3.12 -0.61
CA HIS A 32 1.07 -4.28 -0.87
C HIS A 32 2.34 -4.26 -0.03
N ASP A 33 3.06 -3.14 -0.02
CA ASP A 33 4.29 -2.99 0.76
C ASP A 33 4.28 -1.66 1.49
N TYR A 34 4.76 -1.66 2.74
CA TYR A 34 4.90 -0.48 3.56
C TYR A 34 6.24 -0.49 4.29
N GLY A 35 6.92 0.65 4.30
CA GLY A 35 8.23 0.78 4.91
C GLY A 35 8.90 2.12 4.64
N ILE A 36 10.22 2.16 4.87
CA ILE A 36 11.07 3.34 4.71
C ILE A 36 11.94 3.21 3.45
N ILE A 37 11.99 4.28 2.65
CA ILE A 37 12.92 4.46 1.54
C ILE A 37 13.48 5.89 1.61
N ASP A 38 14.80 6.01 1.66
CA ASP A 38 15.53 7.27 1.84
C ASP A 38 15.06 8.06 3.07
N GLY A 39 14.79 7.35 4.18
CA GLY A 39 14.26 7.95 5.42
C GLY A 39 12.79 8.39 5.34
N VAL A 40 12.09 8.13 4.23
CA VAL A 40 10.68 8.51 4.04
C VAL A 40 9.77 7.29 4.12
N ALA A 41 8.72 7.37 4.95
CA ALA A 41 7.67 6.36 5.00
C ALA A 41 6.84 6.35 3.71
N ARG A 42 6.85 5.22 3.01
CA ARG A 42 6.18 5.03 1.72
C ARG A 42 5.29 3.79 1.74
N LEU A 43 4.11 3.95 1.15
CA LEU A 43 3.17 2.89 0.83
C LEU A 43 3.25 2.60 -0.67
N PHE A 44 3.52 1.36 -1.03
CA PHE A 44 3.35 0.84 -2.37
C PHE A 44 2.03 0.09 -2.46
N PHE A 45 1.16 0.54 -3.36
CA PHE A 45 -0.21 0.04 -3.43
C PHE A 45 -0.70 -0.09 -4.87
N TYR A 46 -1.67 -0.97 -5.07
CA TYR A 46 -2.40 -1.08 -6.33
C TYR A 46 -3.72 -0.35 -6.19
N GLN A 47 -3.91 0.74 -6.92
CA GLN A 47 -5.18 1.45 -6.94
C GLN A 47 -6.20 0.64 -7.73
N VAL A 48 -7.39 0.45 -7.16
CA VAL A 48 -8.50 -0.28 -7.79
C VAL A 48 -9.72 0.62 -8.02
N GLY A 49 -9.75 1.80 -7.42
CA GLY A 49 -10.85 2.74 -7.57
C GLY A 49 -10.60 4.08 -6.89
N GLY A 50 -11.69 4.81 -6.67
CA GLY A 50 -11.65 6.21 -6.25
C GLY A 50 -11.40 7.14 -7.42
N GLU A 51 -10.93 8.35 -7.11
CA GLU A 51 -10.63 9.38 -8.08
C GLU A 51 -9.22 9.21 -8.63
N SER A 52 -8.96 9.79 -9.81
CA SER A 52 -7.63 9.95 -10.38
C SER A 52 -7.63 11.20 -11.25
N ARG A 53 -6.57 12.02 -11.16
CA ARG A 53 -6.42 13.24 -11.96
C ARG A 53 -6.47 12.97 -13.47
N SER A 54 -6.16 11.75 -13.91
CA SER A 54 -6.10 11.34 -15.32
C SER A 54 -7.26 10.44 -15.77
N GLY A 55 -8.29 10.25 -14.94
CA GLY A 55 -9.48 9.43 -15.29
C GLY A 55 -9.26 7.91 -15.32
N ARG A 56 -8.02 7.42 -15.17
CA ARG A 56 -7.72 5.98 -15.00
C ARG A 56 -7.25 5.70 -13.56
N PRO A 57 -8.15 5.30 -12.65
CA PRO A 57 -7.84 5.09 -11.23
C PRO A 57 -7.29 3.69 -10.93
N VAL A 58 -6.72 2.99 -11.92
CA VAL A 58 -6.25 1.61 -11.77
C VAL A 58 -4.75 1.53 -12.00
N GLY A 59 -4.06 0.79 -11.14
CA GLY A 59 -2.65 0.44 -11.30
C GLY A 59 -1.78 0.75 -10.09
N TRP A 60 -0.50 0.35 -10.19
CA TRP A 60 0.51 0.56 -9.17
C TRP A 60 0.82 2.04 -8.92
N ARG A 61 0.91 2.43 -7.65
CA ARG A 61 1.19 3.79 -7.20
C ARG A 61 2.06 3.77 -5.94
N TRP A 62 2.73 4.91 -5.74
CA TRP A 62 3.44 5.24 -4.50
C TRP A 62 2.66 6.30 -3.73
N GLY A 63 2.62 6.17 -2.42
CA GLY A 63 2.09 7.19 -1.51
C GLY A 63 3.09 7.47 -0.41
N VAL A 64 3.42 8.74 -0.18
CA VAL A 64 4.20 9.16 0.99
C VAL A 64 3.24 9.29 2.16
N LEU A 65 3.53 8.63 3.28
CA LEU A 65 2.56 8.52 4.38
C LEU A 65 2.17 9.88 4.97
N SER A 66 3.09 10.85 5.04
CA SER A 66 2.80 12.21 5.50
C SER A 66 1.85 13.01 4.59
N ARG A 67 1.62 12.54 3.36
CA ARG A 67 0.66 13.13 2.40
C ARG A 67 -0.69 12.40 2.39
N ILE A 68 -0.81 11.32 3.17
CA ILE A 68 -2.04 10.54 3.30
C ILE A 68 -2.87 11.11 4.45
N SER A 69 -4.16 11.30 4.21
CA SER A 69 -5.12 11.68 5.25
C SER A 69 -6.42 10.88 5.13
N GLY A 70 -7.19 10.84 6.21
CA GLY A 70 -8.48 10.14 6.24
C GLY A 70 -8.38 8.63 5.97
N LEU A 71 -7.25 8.00 6.33
CA LEU A 71 -7.02 6.58 6.12
C LEU A 71 -8.04 5.74 6.89
N ARG A 72 -8.69 4.82 6.19
CA ARG A 72 -9.64 3.84 6.75
C ARG A 72 -9.46 2.48 6.07
N ILE A 73 -9.58 1.42 6.86
CA ILE A 73 -9.66 0.05 6.38
C ILE A 73 -11.10 -0.23 5.97
N LEU A 74 -11.29 -0.83 4.80
CA LEU A 74 -12.60 -1.22 4.26
C LEU A 74 -12.94 -2.67 4.65
N SER A 75 -14.20 -3.07 4.46
CA SER A 75 -14.66 -4.47 4.63
C SER A 75 -14.06 -5.43 3.61
N ASP A 76 -13.85 -4.93 2.41
CA ASP A 76 -13.46 -5.73 1.26
C ASP A 76 -11.99 -6.16 1.34
N THR A 77 -11.70 -7.34 0.79
CA THR A 77 -10.37 -7.93 0.74
C THR A 77 -9.85 -8.02 -0.70
N PHE A 78 -8.57 -8.33 -0.84
CA PHE A 78 -7.92 -8.62 -2.12
C PHE A 78 -7.15 -9.95 -2.04
N PRO A 79 -6.91 -10.64 -3.17
CA PRO A 79 -6.46 -12.04 -3.16
C PRO A 79 -5.04 -12.26 -2.62
N GLY A 80 -4.21 -11.21 -2.57
CA GLY A 80 -2.82 -11.31 -2.15
C GLY A 80 -1.90 -10.54 -3.10
N SER A 81 -0.67 -11.02 -3.29
CA SER A 81 0.32 -10.34 -4.12
C SER A 81 -0.13 -10.19 -5.58
N ARG A 82 0.28 -9.10 -6.22
CA ARG A 82 0.03 -8.83 -7.63
C ARG A 82 1.36 -8.75 -8.38
N ALA A 83 1.36 -9.10 -9.66
CA ALA A 83 2.53 -8.95 -10.52
C ALA A 83 2.91 -7.47 -10.66
N VAL A 84 4.17 -7.16 -10.37
CA VAL A 84 4.74 -5.82 -10.55
C VAL A 84 5.34 -5.71 -11.96
N PRO A 85 4.91 -4.74 -12.80
CA PRO A 85 5.27 -4.68 -14.22
C PRO A 85 6.77 -4.57 -14.51
N SER A 86 7.57 -4.08 -13.57
CA SER A 86 8.96 -3.70 -13.83
C SER A 86 9.99 -4.73 -13.40
N GLY A 87 9.61 -5.82 -12.72
CA GLY A 87 10.59 -6.78 -12.14
C GLY A 87 11.64 -6.14 -11.22
N ARG A 88 11.45 -4.86 -10.88
CA ARG A 88 12.43 -4.05 -10.18
C ARG A 88 12.32 -4.41 -8.71
N HIS A 89 13.37 -5.03 -8.18
CA HIS A 89 13.53 -5.21 -6.76
C HIS A 89 13.53 -3.82 -6.10
N ILE A 90 12.46 -3.51 -5.37
CA ILE A 90 12.39 -2.30 -4.57
C ILE A 90 13.30 -2.53 -3.37
N HIS A 91 14.35 -1.72 -3.26
CA HIS A 91 15.17 -1.69 -2.05
C HIS A 91 14.47 -0.85 -1.00
N TRP A 92 14.12 -1.48 0.12
CA TRP A 92 13.57 -0.81 1.29
C TRP A 92 14.67 -0.70 2.34
N ASP A 93 14.87 0.49 2.90
CA ASP A 93 15.76 0.67 4.06
C ASP A 93 15.21 -0.14 5.24
N THR A 94 13.89 -0.13 5.40
CA THR A 94 13.16 -0.93 6.37
C THR A 94 11.82 -1.32 5.78
N LEU A 95 11.57 -2.61 5.60
CA LEU A 95 10.27 -3.12 5.20
C LEU A 95 9.46 -3.49 6.45
N MET A 96 8.39 -2.75 6.71
CA MET A 96 7.55 -2.92 7.90
C MET A 96 6.43 -3.93 7.68
N ALA A 97 5.82 -3.94 6.49
CA ALA A 97 4.78 -4.88 6.13
C ALA A 97 4.82 -5.18 4.62
N THR A 98 4.52 -6.43 4.25
CA THR A 98 4.40 -6.85 2.85
C THR A 98 3.36 -7.96 2.71
N VAL A 99 2.61 -7.94 1.60
CA VAL A 99 1.74 -9.05 1.19
C VAL A 99 2.56 -10.21 0.59
N SER A 100 3.77 -9.92 0.10
CA SER A 100 4.63 -10.93 -0.51
C SER A 100 5.19 -11.85 0.57
N THR A 101 4.89 -13.13 0.47
CA THR A 101 5.60 -14.14 1.27
C THR A 101 7.06 -14.11 0.84
N ARG A 102 7.96 -13.62 1.69
CA ARG A 102 9.38 -13.96 1.53
C ARG A 102 9.44 -15.49 1.54
N PRO A 103 10.08 -16.15 0.56
CA PRO A 103 10.31 -17.58 0.69
C PRO A 103 11.16 -17.76 1.94
N THR A 104 10.55 -18.30 3.00
CA THR A 104 11.30 -18.79 4.14
C THR A 104 12.18 -19.91 3.61
N SER A 105 13.49 -19.68 3.47
CA SER A 105 14.42 -20.79 3.36
C SER A 105 14.36 -21.55 4.68
N ARG A 106 13.55 -22.60 4.75
CA ARG A 106 13.81 -23.67 5.70
C ARG A 106 15.02 -24.40 5.13
N GLY A 107 16.17 -24.23 5.81
CA GLY A 107 17.29 -25.14 5.68
C GLY A 107 16.95 -26.50 6.27
#